data_AF-A0ABD5S5P4-F1
#
_entry.id   AF-A0ABD5S5P4-F1
#
_cell.length_a   1.000
_cell.length_b   1.000
_cell.length_c   1.000
_cell.angle_alpha   90.00
_cell.angle_beta   90.00
_cell.angle_gamma   90.00
#
_symmetry.space_group_name_H-M   'P 1'
#
loop_
_entity.id
_entity.type
_entity.pdbx_description
1 polymer ?
#
loop_
_entity_poly.entity_id
_entity_poly.type
_entity_poly.pdbx_seq_one_letter_code
_entity_poly.pdbx_strand_id
1 'polypeptide(L)'
;MTRSVMTMRWEHVLFLHWPVEPARIRETLPDGLAVATHDGRAWLGVVAFTMPEIRPAASPVGFGFHEVNLRTYVRPSGGGPQGVYFYNLDAAD
;
A
#
# COMPACT_ATOMS: atom_id res chain seq x y z
N MET A 1 9.13 17.15 -22.30
CA MET A 1 8.87 15.69 -22.31
C MET A 1 9.33 15.14 -20.97
N THR A 2 8.41 14.70 -20.11
CA THR A 2 8.76 14.10 -18.82
C THR A 2 9.35 12.72 -19.09
N ARG A 3 10.65 12.54 -18.86
CA ARG A 3 11.32 11.26 -19.07
C ARG A 3 10.88 10.30 -17.95
N SER A 4 10.26 9.19 -18.32
CA SER A 4 9.91 8.14 -17.35
C SER A 4 11.17 7.61 -16.68
N VAL A 5 11.13 7.44 -15.35
CA VAL A 5 12.26 6.95 -14.55
C VAL A 5 12.22 5.43 -14.40
N MET A 6 11.01 4.84 -14.42
CA MET A 6 10.76 3.41 -14.27
C MET A 6 9.43 3.04 -14.91
N THR A 7 9.32 1.84 -15.47
CA THR A 7 8.05 1.23 -15.88
C THR A 7 7.72 0.07 -14.95
N MET A 8 6.48 0.02 -14.48
CA MET A 8 5.95 -1.07 -13.67
C MET A 8 4.60 -1.47 -14.25
N ARG A 9 4.38 -2.77 -14.40
CA ARG A 9 3.08 -3.34 -14.76
C ARG A 9 2.58 -4.18 -13.60
N TRP A 10 1.31 -4.01 -13.25
CA TRP A 10 0.69 -4.75 -12.15
C TRP A 10 -0.39 -5.66 -12.74
N GLU A 11 -0.33 -6.94 -12.39
CA GLU A 11 -1.20 -7.99 -12.91
C GLU A 11 -1.76 -8.85 -11.77
N HIS A 12 -2.86 -9.55 -12.04
CA HIS A 12 -3.46 -10.51 -11.11
C HIS A 12 -3.67 -9.93 -9.70
N VAL A 13 -4.28 -8.75 -9.62
CA VAL A 13 -4.45 -8.01 -8.37
C VAL A 13 -5.64 -8.57 -7.58
N LEU A 14 -5.39 -8.98 -6.34
CA LEU A 14 -6.39 -9.39 -5.36
C LEU A 14 -6.54 -8.34 -4.27
N PHE A 15 -7.78 -7.93 -4.01
CA PHE A 15 -8.13 -7.01 -2.93
C PHE A 15 -8.98 -7.72 -1.88
N LEU A 16 -8.48 -7.81 -0.66
CA LEU A 16 -9.24 -8.31 0.48
C LEU A 16 -9.30 -7.22 1.55
N HIS A 17 -10.50 -6.92 2.05
CA HIS A 17 -10.69 -5.85 3.03
C HIS A 17 -11.65 -6.29 4.13
N TRP A 18 -11.30 -5.98 5.38
CA TRP A 18 -12.14 -6.28 6.54
C TRP A 18 -12.37 -5.02 7.37
N PRO A 19 -13.64 -4.77 7.78
CA PRO A 19 -13.96 -3.67 8.66
C PRO A 19 -13.55 -4.00 10.09
N VAL A 20 -12.72 -3.17 10.70
CA VAL A 20 -12.20 -3.36 12.06
C VAL A 20 -12.55 -2.15 12.93
N GLU A 21 -12.56 -2.37 14.25
CA GLU A 21 -12.76 -1.30 15.22
C GLU A 21 -11.64 -0.26 15.09
N PRO A 22 -11.94 1.05 14.90
CA PRO A 22 -10.91 2.07 14.74
C PRO A 22 -9.92 2.14 15.91
N ALA A 23 -10.36 1.80 17.13
CA ALA A 23 -9.50 1.76 18.30
C ALA A 23 -8.35 0.76 18.16
N ARG A 24 -8.61 -0.43 17.57
CA ARG A 24 -7.58 -1.47 17.36
C ARG A 24 -6.47 -1.01 16.43
N ILE A 25 -6.82 -0.29 15.36
CA ILE A 25 -5.82 0.27 14.44
C ILE A 25 -5.06 1.40 15.11
N ARG A 26 -5.75 2.29 15.84
CA ARG A 26 -5.13 3.45 16.49
C ARG A 26 -3.96 3.07 17.39
N GLU A 27 -4.09 1.99 18.16
CA GLU A 27 -3.05 1.49 19.07
C GLU A 27 -1.78 1.01 18.37
N THR A 28 -1.83 0.79 17.06
CA THR A 28 -0.70 0.26 16.26
C THR A 28 -0.02 1.31 15.40
N LEU A 29 -0.58 2.52 15.31
CA LEU A 29 -0.04 3.58 14.47
C LEU A 29 1.02 4.40 15.24
N PRO A 30 2.07 4.88 14.57
CA PRO A 30 3.00 5.82 15.16
C PRO A 30 2.35 7.18 15.40
N ASP A 31 2.97 7.97 16.27
CA ASP A 31 2.58 9.35 16.51
C ASP A 31 2.54 10.16 15.20
N GLY A 32 1.58 11.09 15.13
CA GLY A 32 1.37 11.92 13.94
C GLY A 32 0.47 11.29 12.87
N LEU A 33 0.03 10.04 13.04
CA LEU A 33 -1.00 9.42 12.22
C LEU A 33 -2.28 9.16 13.02
N ALA A 34 -3.41 9.49 12.43
CA ALA A 34 -4.72 9.10 12.93
C ALA A 34 -5.38 8.10 11.96
N VAL A 35 -6.21 7.22 12.50
CA VAL A 35 -6.98 6.27 11.70
C VAL A 35 -7.96 7.03 10.80
N ALA A 36 -7.97 6.69 9.51
CA ALA A 36 -9.02 7.11 8.60
C ALA A 36 -10.14 6.07 8.61
N THR A 37 -11.38 6.55 8.66
CA THR A 37 -12.58 5.70 8.74
C THR A 37 -13.48 5.95 7.54
N HIS A 38 -14.12 4.90 7.08
CA HIS A 38 -15.22 4.95 6.11
C HIS A 38 -16.41 4.21 6.72
N ASP A 39 -17.57 4.86 6.73
CA ASP A 39 -18.78 4.41 7.44
C ASP A 39 -18.54 4.07 8.93
N GLY A 40 -17.74 4.91 9.60
CA GLY A 40 -17.39 4.76 11.01
C GLY A 40 -16.45 3.59 11.32
N ARG A 41 -16.06 2.79 10.32
CA ARG A 41 -15.15 1.65 10.47
C ARG A 41 -13.76 2.01 9.96
N ALA A 42 -12.74 1.42 10.58
CA ALA A 42 -11.43 1.34 9.98
C ALA A 42 -11.36 0.11 9.07
N TRP A 43 -10.44 0.12 8.11
CA TRP A 43 -10.35 -0.93 7.11
C TRP A 43 -8.94 -1.49 7.06
N LEU A 44 -8.81 -2.78 7.35
CA LEU A 44 -7.57 -3.52 7.18
C LEU A 44 -7.63 -4.22 5.82
N GLY A 45 -6.63 -3.94 4.98
CA GLY A 45 -6.52 -4.46 3.63
C GLY A 45 -5.34 -5.39 3.48
N VAL A 46 -5.55 -6.51 2.79
CA VAL A 46 -4.48 -7.31 2.19
C VAL A 46 -4.59 -7.16 0.68
N VAL A 47 -3.53 -6.69 0.04
CA VAL A 47 -3.46 -6.60 -1.42
C VAL A 47 -2.28 -7.41 -1.92
N ALA A 48 -2.59 -8.40 -2.74
CA ALA A 48 -1.62 -9.26 -3.39
C ALA A 48 -1.64 -8.97 -4.90
N PHE A 49 -0.47 -8.90 -5.53
CA PHE A 49 -0.37 -8.67 -6.96
C PHE A 49 0.95 -9.18 -7.53
N THR A 50 0.96 -9.35 -8.85
CA THR A 50 2.15 -9.75 -9.60
C THR A 50 2.70 -8.54 -10.33
N MET A 51 4.00 -8.28 -10.15
CA MET A 51 4.75 -7.31 -10.94
C MET A 51 5.66 -8.10 -11.88
N PRO A 52 5.20 -8.52 -13.07
CA PRO A 52 5.99 -9.39 -13.95
C PRO A 52 7.21 -8.69 -14.56
N GLU A 53 7.19 -7.36 -14.63
CA GLU A 53 8.29 -6.58 -15.18
C GLU A 53 8.36 -5.19 -14.54
N ILE A 54 9.41 -5.00 -13.76
CA ILE A 54 9.86 -3.72 -13.20
C ILE A 54 11.16 -3.38 -13.90
N ARG A 55 11.14 -2.29 -14.64
CA ARG A 55 12.28 -1.90 -15.47
C ARG A 55 12.65 -0.44 -15.26
N PRO A 56 13.79 -0.16 -14.60
CA PRO A 56 14.36 1.18 -14.59
C PRO A 56 14.61 1.68 -16.02
N ALA A 57 14.38 2.95 -16.30
CA ALA A 57 14.42 3.48 -17.66
C ALA A 57 15.80 3.41 -18.35
N ALA A 58 16.88 3.28 -17.57
CA ALA A 58 18.23 3.10 -18.08
C ALA A 58 18.66 1.62 -18.20
N SER A 59 17.83 0.67 -17.76
CA SER A 59 18.13 -0.75 -17.79
C SER A 59 17.45 -1.43 -18.99
N PRO A 60 18.19 -2.24 -19.78
CA PRO A 60 17.59 -3.09 -20.82
C PRO A 60 16.90 -4.33 -20.23
N VAL A 61 17.15 -4.65 -18.96
CA VAL A 61 16.59 -5.82 -18.26
C VAL A 61 15.66 -5.35 -17.15
N GLY A 62 14.49 -5.98 -17.06
CA GLY A 62 13.58 -5.86 -15.92
C GLY A 62 13.62 -7.11 -15.04
N PHE A 63 13.11 -6.99 -13.83
CA PHE A 63 12.90 -8.11 -12.92
C PHE A 63 11.42 -8.15 -12.52
N GLY A 64 10.93 -9.31 -12.10
CA GLY A 64 9.55 -9.47 -11.67
C GLY A 64 9.46 -10.21 -10.36
N PHE A 65 8.44 -9.88 -9.56
CA PHE A 65 8.15 -10.53 -8.29
C PHE A 65 6.65 -10.48 -7.97
N HIS A 66 6.25 -11.30 -7.01
CA HIS A 66 4.92 -11.22 -6.38
C HIS A 66 5.02 -10.41 -5.10
N GLU A 67 4.07 -9.51 -4.87
CA GLU A 67 4.02 -8.68 -3.68
C GLU A 67 2.71 -8.91 -2.92
N VAL A 68 2.79 -8.93 -1.59
CA VAL A 68 1.64 -8.86 -0.70
C VAL A 68 1.86 -7.75 0.31
N ASN A 69 0.89 -6.84 0.43
CA ASN A 69 0.91 -5.80 1.46
C ASN A 69 -0.27 -5.92 2.42
N LEU A 70 0.05 -5.82 3.73
CA LEU A 70 -0.90 -5.60 4.81
C LEU A 70 -0.95 -4.12 5.13
N ARG A 71 -2.12 -3.49 5.01
CA ARG A 71 -2.23 -2.04 5.08
C ARG A 71 -3.53 -1.54 5.71
N THR A 72 -3.51 -0.28 6.14
CA THR A 72 -4.70 0.45 6.64
C THR A 72 -4.71 1.88 6.12
N TYR A 73 -5.84 2.56 6.26
CA TYR A 73 -6.01 3.95 5.83
C TYR A 73 -5.76 4.91 6.99
N VAL A 74 -5.00 5.96 6.73
CA VAL A 74 -4.58 6.93 7.75
C VAL A 74 -4.75 8.36 7.26
N ARG A 75 -4.75 9.30 8.20
CA ARG A 75 -4.70 10.74 7.95
C ARG A 75 -3.60 11.36 8.82
N PRO A 76 -2.80 12.30 8.30
CA PRO A 76 -1.84 13.03 9.11
C PRO A 76 -2.55 13.85 10.21
N SER A 77 -2.03 13.81 11.43
CA SER A 77 -2.61 14.55 12.57
C SER A 77 -2.51 16.08 12.39
N GLY A 78 -1.51 16.56 11.67
CA GLY A 78 -1.34 17.99 11.34
C GLY A 78 -2.22 18.51 10.20
N GLY A 79 -3.13 17.67 9.68
CA GLY A 79 -3.87 17.94 8.45
C GLY A 79 -3.09 17.57 7.20
N GLY A 80 -3.78 17.42 6.08
CA GLY A 80 -3.21 16.97 4.81
C GLY A 80 -4.01 15.86 4.14
N PRO A 81 -3.53 15.36 2.99
CA PRO A 81 -4.21 14.28 2.26
C PRO A 81 -4.18 12.97 3.07
N GLN A 82 -5.23 12.15 2.88
CA GLN A 82 -5.25 10.80 3.41
C GLN A 82 -4.18 9.93 2.75
N GLY A 83 -3.73 8.91 3.46
CA GLY A 83 -2.69 7.99 3.02
C GLY A 83 -2.99 6.54 3.38
N VAL A 84 -2.06 5.68 2.98
CA VAL A 84 -2.05 4.25 3.31
C VAL A 84 -0.84 4.00 4.19
N TYR A 85 -1.06 3.33 5.32
CA TYR A 85 0.01 2.84 6.18
C TYR A 85 0.20 1.35 5.93
N PHE A 86 1.42 0.96 5.58
CA PHE A 86 1.80 -0.42 5.37
C PHE A 86 2.35 -0.99 6.68
N TYR A 87 1.66 -1.98 7.25
CA TYR A 87 2.22 -2.78 8.34
C TYR A 87 3.34 -3.68 7.83
N ASN A 88 3.17 -4.16 6.60
CA ASN A 88 4.13 -5.01 5.94
C ASN A 88 3.99 -4.86 4.41
N LEU A 89 5.10 -5.11 3.72
CA LEU A 89 5.24 -5.19 2.28
C LEU A 89 6.20 -6.34 1.96
N ASP A 90 5.64 -7.54 1.78
CA ASP A 90 6.40 -8.76 1.50
C ASP A 90 6.54 -8.93 -0.01
N ALA A 91 7.73 -9.25 -0.48
CA ALA A 91 8.03 -9.59 -1.87
C ALA A 91 8.63 -11.00 -1.94
N ALA A 92 8.24 -11.76 -2.97
CA ALA A 92 8.84 -13.06 -3.23
C ALA A 92 10.18 -12.91 -3.97
N ASP A 93 11.21 -13.58 -3.45
CA ASP A 93 12.60 -13.59 -3.96
C ASP A 93 12.79 -14.50 -5.18
#